data_AF-A5KJI1-F1
#
_entry.id   AF-A5KJI1-F1
#
_cell.length_a   1.000
_cell.length_b   1.000
_cell.length_c   1.000
_cell.angle_alpha   90.00
_cell.angle_beta   90.00
_cell.angle_gamma   90.00
#
_symmetry.space_group_name_H-M   'P 1'
#
loop_
_entity.id
_entity.type
_entity.pdbx_description
1 polymer ?
#
loop_
_entity_poly.entity_id
_entity_poly.type
_entity_poly.pdbx_seq_one_letter_code
_entity_poly.pdbx_strand_id
1 'polypeptide(L)' 'MDEKTLVSDALVGINGELKMFGDMIPQTENKELKQCLKQIRNQCEMAQEKMYTAAREKVIMFLPKKHLCRKSNMSNLF' A
#
# COMPACT_ATOMS: atom_id res chain seq x y z
N MET A 1 -4.48 15.48 -12.16
CA MET A 1 -4.01 14.95 -10.88
C MET A 1 -3.32 13.64 -11.17
N ASP A 2 -2.01 13.57 -10.96
CA ASP A 2 -1.26 12.33 -11.12
C ASP A 2 -1.76 11.28 -10.13
N GLU A 3 -2.05 10.06 -10.60
CA GLU A 3 -2.47 8.94 -9.74
C GLU A 3 -1.45 8.68 -8.61
N LYS A 4 -0.16 9.02 -8.83
CA LYS A 4 0.89 8.98 -7.80
C LYS A 4 0.65 9.97 -6.65
N THR A 5 0.14 11.15 -6.95
CA THR A 5 -0.20 12.16 -5.95
C THR A 5 -1.41 11.69 -5.13
N LEU A 6 -2.43 11.13 -5.79
CA LEU A 6 -3.62 10.58 -5.13
C LEU A 6 -3.30 9.41 -4.19
N VAL A 7 -2.40 8.50 -4.61
CA VAL A 7 -1.94 7.39 -3.76
C VAL A 7 -1.11 7.91 -2.58
N SER A 8 -0.27 8.92 -2.80
CA SER A 8 0.53 9.52 -1.72
C SER A 8 -0.36 10.23 -0.70
N ASP A 9 -1.36 10.99 -1.14
CA ASP A 9 -2.28 11.70 -0.26
C ASP A 9 -3.12 10.73 0.59
N ALA A 10 -3.61 9.64 -0.02
CA ALA A 10 -4.34 8.60 0.69
C ALA A 10 -3.45 7.86 1.73
N LEU A 11 -2.19 7.58 1.39
CA LEU A 11 -1.24 6.97 2.32
C LEU A 11 -0.89 7.90 3.50
N VAL A 12 -0.76 9.21 3.26
CA VAL A 12 -0.56 10.21 4.31
C VAL A 12 -1.78 10.27 5.24
N GLY A 13 -2.99 10.20 4.69
CA GLY A 13 -4.24 10.12 5.47
C GLY A 13 -4.27 8.92 6.40
N ILE A 14 -4.04 7.71 5.86
CA ILE A 14 -4.02 6.47 6.64
C ILE A 14 -2.93 6.50 7.74
N ASN A 15 -1.75 7.06 7.44
CA ASN A 15 -0.69 7.23 8.44
C ASN A 15 -1.10 8.15 9.60
N GLY A 16 -1.86 9.21 9.31
CA GLY A 16 -2.41 10.10 10.34
C GLY A 16 -3.39 9.38 11.26
N GLU A 17 -4.29 8.58 10.69
CA GLU A 17 -5.26 7.77 11.45
C GLU A 17 -4.57 6.73 12.32
N LEU A 18 -3.58 6.00 11.79
CA LEU A 18 -2.79 5.02 12.55
C LEU A 18 -2.13 5.65 13.78
N LYS A 19 -1.60 6.86 13.64
CA LYS A 19 -0.99 7.61 14.76
C LYS A 19 -2.03 7.99 15.81
N MET A 20 -3.18 8.50 15.39
CA MET A 20 -4.30 8.79 16.31
C MET A 20 -4.75 7.55 17.07
N PHE A 21 -4.92 6.40 16.41
CA PHE A 21 -5.28 5.16 17.09
C PHE A 21 -4.18 4.70 18.05
N GLY A 22 -2.91 4.89 17.69
CA GLY A 22 -1.76 4.66 18.57
C GLY A 22 -1.81 5.45 19.87
N ASP A 23 -2.25 6.71 19.81
CA ASP A 23 -2.36 7.60 20.97
C ASP A 23 -3.66 7.39 21.78
N MET A 24 -4.77 7.04 21.12
CA MET A 24 -6.07 6.81 21.77
C MET A 24 -6.17 5.46 22.48
N ILE A 25 -5.60 4.39 21.93
CA ILE A 25 -5.63 3.04 22.53
C ILE A 25 -5.09 3.03 23.97
N PRO A 26 -3.91 3.59 24.32
CA PRO A 26 -3.41 3.58 25.68
C PRO A 26 -4.24 4.43 26.64
N GLN A 27 -4.85 5.53 26.16
CA GLN A 27 -5.69 6.43 26.95
C GLN A 27 -7.09 5.87 27.23
N THR A 28 -7.52 4.85 26.47
CA THR A 28 -8.84 4.24 26.64
C THR A 28 -8.84 3.21 27.78
N GLU A 29 -9.63 3.48 28.82
CA GLU A 29 -9.87 2.53 29.93
C GLU A 29 -10.98 1.52 29.63
N ASN A 30 -11.90 1.86 28.72
CA ASN A 30 -12.96 0.96 28.29
C ASN A 30 -12.37 -0.20 27.45
N LYS A 31 -12.54 -1.44 27.92
CA LYS A 31 -11.97 -2.64 27.30
C LYS A 31 -12.54 -2.96 25.92
N GLU A 32 -13.84 -2.76 25.71
CA GLU A 32 -14.51 -2.99 24.42
C GLU A 32 -14.07 -1.95 23.39
N LEU A 33 -14.05 -0.68 23.79
CA LEU A 33 -13.58 0.40 22.92
C LEU A 33 -12.09 0.21 22.56
N LYS A 34 -11.25 -0.19 23.52
CA LYS A 34 -9.84 -0.53 23.29
C LYS A 34 -9.67 -1.68 22.29
N GLN A 35 -10.52 -2.71 22.34
CA GLN A 35 -10.50 -3.78 21.33
C GLN A 35 -10.98 -3.28 19.96
N CYS A 36 -12.05 -2.50 19.91
CA CYS A 36 -12.57 -1.91 18.68
C CYS A 36 -11.49 -1.04 17.98
N LEU A 37 -10.82 -0.16 18.74
CA LEU A 37 -9.73 0.69 18.22
C LEU A 37 -8.56 -0.15 17.68
N LYS A 38 -8.22 -1.27 18.33
CA LYS A 38 -7.20 -2.21 17.82
C LYS A 38 -7.62 -2.87 16.51
N GLN A 39 -8.88 -3.28 16.39
CA GLN A 39 -9.41 -3.88 15.17
C GLN A 39 -9.39 -2.87 14.02
N ILE A 40 -9.82 -1.64 14.26
CA ILE A 40 -9.78 -0.56 13.26
C ILE A 40 -8.33 -0.29 12.84
N ARG A 41 -7.40 -0.20 13.79
CA ARG A 41 -5.97 0.00 13.48
C ARG A 41 -5.41 -1.10 12.58
N ASN A 42 -5.70 -2.36 12.86
CA ASN A 42 -5.28 -3.48 12.01
C ASN A 42 -5.88 -3.39 10.60
N GLN A 43 -7.14 -2.98 10.47
CA GLN A 43 -7.77 -2.79 9.17
C GLN A 43 -7.10 -1.65 8.37
N CYS A 44 -6.74 -0.55 9.04
CA CYS A 44 -5.98 0.54 8.42
C CYS A 44 -4.59 0.08 7.96
N GLU A 45 -3.87 -0.73 8.74
CA GLU A 45 -2.59 -1.34 8.32
C GLU A 45 -2.75 -2.24 7.09
N MET A 46 -3.78 -3.09 7.06
CA MET A 46 -4.09 -3.92 5.88
C MET A 46 -4.46 -3.09 4.65
N ALA A 47 -5.21 -2.00 4.83
CA ALA A 47 -5.55 -1.08 3.75
C ALA A 47 -4.29 -0.39 3.22
N GLN A 48 -3.40 0.05 4.10
CA GLN A 48 -2.11 0.63 3.75
C GLN A 48 -1.25 -0.34 2.93
N GLU A 49 -1.11 -1.59 3.37
CA GLU A 49 -0.32 -2.62 2.67
C GLU A 49 -0.89 -2.94 1.27
N LYS A 50 -2.21 -3.04 1.15
CA LYS A 50 -2.89 -3.22 -0.15
C LYS A 50 -2.65 -2.03 -1.07
N MET A 51 -2.70 -0.80 -0.55
CA MET A 51 -2.41 0.40 -1.33
C MET A 51 -0.96 0.45 -1.80
N TYR A 52 0.00 0.11 -0.94
CA TYR A 52 1.41 -0.02 -1.34
C TYR A 52 1.61 -1.09 -2.40
N THR A 53 0.96 -2.24 -2.25
CA THR A 53 1.05 -3.35 -3.21
C THR A 53 0.46 -2.95 -4.56
N ALA A 54 -0.75 -2.37 -4.58
CA ALA A 54 -1.39 -1.89 -5.80
C ALA A 54 -0.59 -0.76 -6.47
N ALA A 55 0.00 0.15 -5.69
CA ALA A 55 0.87 1.20 -6.20
C ALA A 55 2.15 0.62 -6.81
N ARG A 56 2.74 -0.39 -6.16
CA ARG A 56 3.94 -1.07 -6.66
C ARG A 56 3.65 -1.86 -7.93
N GLU A 57 2.54 -2.57 -8.00
CA GLU A 57 2.11 -3.31 -9.20
C GLU A 57 1.80 -2.36 -10.36
N LYS A 58 1.09 -1.26 -10.13
CA LYS A 58 0.87 -0.22 -11.14
C LYS A 58 2.17 0.44 -11.58
N VAL A 59 3.10 0.75 -10.67
CA VAL A 59 4.43 1.30 -11.02
C VAL A 59 5.27 0.27 -11.81
N ILE A 60 5.19 -1.02 -11.48
CA ILE A 60 5.82 -2.09 -12.28
C ILE A 60 5.18 -2.18 -13.67
N MET A 61 3.87 -1.93 -13.79
CA MET A 61 3.16 -1.92 -15.07
C MET A 61 3.53 -0.71 -15.95
N PHE A 62 3.84 0.45 -15.33
CA PHE A 62 4.27 1.68 -15.99
C PHE A 62 5.79 1.83 -16.16
N LEU A 63 6.61 1.05 -15.43
CA LEU A 63 7.98 0.79 -15.83
C LEU A 63 7.91 0.03 -17.15
N PRO A 64 8.58 0.50 -18.21
CA PRO A 64 8.42 -0.12 -19.50
C PRO A 64 8.78 -1.60 -19.38
N LYS A 65 7.89 -2.47 -19.85
CA LYS A 65 8.21 -3.85 -20.28
C LYS A 65 9.26 -3.88 -21.42
N LYS A 66 10.23 -2.96 -21.43
CA LYS A 66 11.39 -2.94 -22.32
C LYS A 66 12.40 -4.04 -22.00
N HIS A 67 12.20 -4.85 -20.94
CA HIS A 67 13.06 -5.99 -20.64
C HIS A 67 12.36 -7.35 -20.70
N LEU A 68 11.11 -7.43 -21.17
CA LEU A 68 10.40 -8.71 -21.36
C LEU A 68 10.03 -8.97 -22.83
N CYS A 69 10.90 -8.59 -23.77
CA CYS A 69 10.81 -9.07 -25.15
C CYS A 69 12.20 -9.27 -25.76
N ARG A 70 12.62 -10.54 -25.81
CA ARG A 70 13.31 -11.24 -26.92
C ARG A 70 14.34 -12.25 -26.40
N LYS A 71 13.86 -13.45 -26.07
CA LYS A 71 14.51 -14.67 -26.56
C LYS A 71 13.43 -15.62 -27.10
N SER A 72 12.79 -15.18 -28.19
CA SER A 72 12.19 -16.10 -29.14
C SER A 72 12.95 -15.96 -30.45
N ASN A 73 13.76 -16.99 -30.70
CA ASN A 73 14.15 -17.58 -31.99
C ASN A 73 14.74 -16.70 -33.11
N MET A 74 16.01 -16.98 -33.44
CA MET A 74 16.61 -17.14 -34.77
C MET A 74 18.14 -17.13 -34.58
N SER A 75 18.98 -17.96 -35.18
CA SER A 75 18.90 -19.00 -36.21
C SER A 75 20.34 -19.49 -36.43
N ASN A 76 20.49 -20.68 -37.03
CA ASN A 76 21.71 -21.07 -37.77
C ASN A 76 22.39 -19.87 -38.43
N LEU A 77 23.66 -19.62 -38.10
CA LEU A 77 24.74 -19.28 -39.04
C LEU A 77 26.06 -19.21 -38.25
N PHE A 78 26.75 -20.35 -38.15
CA PHE A 78 28.19 -20.55 -38.36
C PHE A 78 28.50 -22.03 -38.12
#